data_AF-A0A440UTR7-F1
#
_entry.id   AF-A0A440UTR7-F1
#
_cell.length_a   1.000
_cell.length_b   1.000
_cell.length_c   1.000
_cell.angle_alpha   90.00
_cell.angle_beta   90.00
_cell.angle_gamma   90.00
#
_symmetry.space_group_name_H-M   'P 1'
#
loop_
_entity.id
_entity.type
_entity.pdbx_description
1 polymer ?
#
loop_
_entity_poly.entity_id
_entity_poly.type
_entity_poly.pdbx_seq_one_letter_code
_entity_poly.pdbx_strand_id
1 'polypeptide(L)'
;LQRIPPAELIEAQTFHAKPGNQIDMNVLIARLENSGFERVPTVRDVGEFAVRGGILDLFAPGWSEALRLDFFGDTLESIRVFDVATQRTTGQRKSMALQAMSEVALTPETISRFRRSYIEAFGAPSRDDALYAAVSEGRRFAGMEHWLPFFYEQLETVFDYLPDAPVIFDHLAHEALAERHTLILDHYEARRKQADGALKDAVPYKPVAPDLLYLSPENLKASLGPREDIDFTVFDAPDVGGKKVFHAGSRQGRSFAEERADPNSNVFDVVVKHIADERAARRRVIVAGWTEGSLDRLGQILAEHHLGNLKPVATLSEVEKLEPGQAGLAVLPLESGFETDGMVVVAEQDILGDRLIRRSKRKKRASDFIAEASSLSSGDIVVHADHGIGRFIGLRTIEAVGAPHDCLEIHYAGDDRLFLP
;
A
#
# COMPACT_ATOMS: atom_id res chain seq x y z
N LEU A 1 0.82 6.50 15.43
CA LEU A 1 0.49 7.84 15.97
C LEU A 1 -0.90 8.30 15.56
N GLN A 2 -1.27 8.23 14.28
CA GLN A 2 -2.58 8.70 13.84
C GLN A 2 -3.72 7.89 14.49
N ARG A 3 -4.74 8.60 14.96
CA ARG A 3 -6.00 8.04 15.44
C ARG A 3 -6.91 7.72 14.26
N ILE A 4 -7.80 6.75 14.45
CA ILE A 4 -8.72 6.22 13.44
C ILE A 4 -10.16 6.29 13.95
N PRO A 5 -11.18 6.17 13.07
CA PRO A 5 -12.58 6.14 13.51
C PRO A 5 -12.84 4.99 14.49
N PRO A 6 -13.87 5.07 15.34
CA PRO A 6 -14.25 3.96 16.21
C PRO A 6 -14.52 2.66 15.45
N ALA A 7 -13.97 1.54 15.94
CA ALA A 7 -14.10 0.23 15.33
C ALA A 7 -15.57 -0.16 15.12
N GLU A 8 -16.42 0.08 16.12
CA GLU A 8 -17.85 -0.23 16.06
C GLU A 8 -18.56 0.53 14.91
N LEU A 9 -18.16 1.77 14.64
CA LEU A 9 -18.76 2.58 13.57
C LEU A 9 -18.25 2.17 12.19
N ILE A 10 -17.02 1.66 12.09
CA ILE A 10 -16.50 1.06 10.87
C ILE A 10 -17.17 -0.30 10.62
N GLU A 11 -17.30 -1.13 11.66
CA GLU A 11 -17.95 -2.43 11.58
C GLU A 11 -19.42 -2.30 11.16
N ALA A 12 -20.15 -1.34 11.73
CA ALA A 12 -21.55 -1.05 11.37
C ALA A 12 -21.75 -0.66 9.89
N GLN A 13 -20.71 -0.15 9.23
CA GLN A 13 -20.75 0.16 7.79
C GLN A 13 -20.53 -1.06 6.91
N THR A 14 -20.06 -2.17 7.48
CA THR A 14 -19.89 -3.42 6.75
C THR A 14 -21.22 -3.92 6.21
N PHE A 15 -21.21 -4.40 4.97
CA PHE A 15 -22.38 -4.97 4.34
C PHE A 15 -22.07 -6.37 3.83
N HIS A 16 -22.84 -7.35 4.30
CA HIS A 16 -22.72 -8.74 3.87
C HIS A 16 -23.94 -9.12 3.04
N ALA A 17 -23.69 -9.82 1.93
CA ALA A 17 -24.76 -10.32 1.07
C ALA A 17 -24.40 -11.68 0.49
N LYS A 18 -25.44 -12.50 0.28
CA LYS A 18 -25.39 -13.78 -0.42
C LYS A 18 -26.54 -13.85 -1.43
N PRO A 19 -26.38 -14.63 -2.51
CA PRO A 19 -27.51 -15.01 -3.36
C PRO A 19 -28.71 -15.49 -2.54
N GLY A 20 -29.91 -15.01 -2.88
CA GLY A 20 -31.17 -15.25 -2.19
C GLY A 20 -31.52 -14.27 -1.05
N ASN A 21 -30.64 -13.31 -0.72
CA ASN A 21 -30.99 -12.26 0.24
C ASN A 21 -31.94 -11.22 -0.40
N GLN A 22 -32.93 -10.78 0.38
CA GLN A 22 -33.76 -9.62 0.03
C GLN A 22 -32.99 -8.34 0.35
N ILE A 23 -32.59 -7.64 -0.70
CA ILE A 23 -31.80 -6.41 -0.67
C ILE A 23 -32.43 -5.46 -1.69
N ASP A 24 -32.98 -4.35 -1.21
CA ASP A 24 -33.40 -3.26 -2.10
C ASP A 24 -32.15 -2.61 -2.71
N MET A 25 -32.04 -2.71 -4.03
CA MET A 25 -30.92 -2.16 -4.79
C MET A 25 -30.78 -0.65 -4.60
N ASN A 26 -31.87 0.11 -4.42
CA ASN A 26 -31.79 1.56 -4.18
C ASN A 26 -31.17 1.88 -2.82
N VAL A 27 -31.44 1.07 -1.81
CA VAL A 27 -30.82 1.20 -0.48
C VAL A 27 -29.32 0.90 -0.57
N LEU A 28 -28.93 -0.10 -1.35
CA LEU A 28 -27.52 -0.40 -1.59
C LEU A 28 -26.83 0.74 -2.34
N ILE A 29 -27.45 1.31 -3.38
CA ILE A 29 -26.93 2.47 -4.12
C ILE A 29 -26.70 3.65 -3.17
N ALA A 30 -27.69 4.01 -2.36
CA ALA A 30 -27.57 5.10 -1.39
C ALA A 30 -26.44 4.83 -0.38
N ARG A 31 -26.26 3.58 0.07
CA ARG A 31 -25.14 3.19 0.93
C ARG A 31 -23.80 3.39 0.23
N LEU A 32 -23.66 2.98 -1.03
CA LEU A 32 -22.44 3.15 -1.81
C LEU A 32 -22.08 4.63 -1.97
N GLU A 33 -23.06 5.46 -2.36
CA GLU A 33 -22.87 6.91 -2.51
C GLU A 33 -22.47 7.57 -1.17
N ASN A 34 -23.15 7.23 -0.07
CA ASN A 34 -22.85 7.80 1.25
C ASN A 34 -21.50 7.34 1.84
N SER A 35 -21.02 6.15 1.45
CA SER A 35 -19.72 5.61 1.87
C SER A 35 -18.54 6.09 1.02
N GLY A 36 -18.82 6.80 -0.08
CA GLY A 36 -17.82 7.45 -0.92
C GLY A 36 -17.46 6.73 -2.21
N PHE A 37 -18.30 5.78 -2.66
CA PHE A 37 -18.17 5.23 -4.00
C PHE A 37 -18.60 6.24 -5.06
N GLU A 38 -17.90 6.22 -6.19
CA GLU A 38 -18.24 7.02 -7.36
C GLU A 38 -19.16 6.25 -8.31
N ARG A 39 -20.27 6.87 -8.70
CA ARG A 39 -21.19 6.29 -9.67
C ARG A 39 -20.72 6.59 -11.08
N VAL A 40 -20.32 5.56 -11.80
CA VAL A 40 -19.79 5.66 -13.16
C VAL A 40 -20.64 4.87 -14.17
N PRO A 41 -20.52 5.15 -15.48
CA PRO A 41 -21.18 4.35 -16.50
C PRO A 41 -20.62 2.92 -16.60
N THR A 42 -19.32 2.74 -16.37
CA THR A 42 -18.60 1.46 -16.46
C THR A 42 -17.50 1.43 -15.41
N VAL A 43 -17.50 0.40 -14.56
CA VAL A 43 -16.49 0.21 -13.51
C VAL A 43 -15.16 -0.21 -14.14
N ARG A 44 -14.12 0.57 -13.87
CA ARG A 44 -12.73 0.32 -14.26
C ARG A 44 -11.79 0.33 -13.06
N ASP A 45 -12.05 1.18 -12.09
CA ASP A 45 -11.15 1.41 -10.95
C ASP A 45 -11.81 1.07 -9.60
N VAL A 46 -10.97 0.93 -8.58
CA VAL A 46 -11.40 0.69 -7.20
C VAL A 46 -12.11 1.94 -6.66
N GLY A 47 -13.24 1.74 -5.97
CA GLY A 47 -14.08 2.83 -5.47
C GLY A 47 -15.21 3.21 -6.43
N GLU A 48 -15.36 2.53 -7.55
CA GLU A 48 -16.41 2.79 -8.54
C GLU A 48 -17.55 1.77 -8.46
N PHE A 49 -18.76 2.22 -8.82
CA PHE A 49 -19.90 1.35 -9.09
C PHE A 49 -20.72 1.83 -10.29
N ALA A 50 -21.38 0.90 -10.97
CA ALA A 50 -22.27 1.18 -12.10
C ALA A 50 -23.59 0.41 -11.94
N VAL A 51 -24.69 1.01 -12.40
CA VAL A 51 -26.03 0.40 -12.31
C VAL A 51 -26.63 0.34 -13.71
N ARG A 52 -27.08 -0.85 -14.12
CA ARG A 52 -27.67 -1.11 -15.45
C ARG A 52 -28.87 -2.05 -15.31
N GLY A 53 -30.08 -1.47 -15.21
CA GLY A 53 -31.28 -2.26 -14.94
C GLY A 53 -31.15 -2.98 -13.60
N GLY A 54 -31.36 -4.30 -13.58
CA GLY A 54 -31.19 -5.14 -12.38
C GLY A 54 -29.75 -5.54 -12.09
N ILE A 55 -28.74 -4.89 -12.68
CA ILE A 55 -27.33 -5.23 -12.48
C ILE A 55 -26.62 -4.08 -11.78
N LEU A 56 -25.85 -4.41 -10.74
CA LEU A 56 -24.93 -3.49 -10.07
C LEU A 56 -23.50 -4.03 -10.17
N ASP A 57 -22.63 -3.33 -10.90
CA ASP A 57 -21.20 -3.59 -10.93
C ASP A 57 -20.51 -2.74 -9.87
N LEU A 58 -19.55 -3.31 -9.14
CA LEU A 58 -18.88 -2.65 -8.02
C LEU A 58 -17.45 -3.16 -7.90
N PHE A 59 -16.50 -2.25 -7.68
CA PHE A 59 -15.13 -2.62 -7.32
C PHE A 59 -14.73 -1.94 -6.00
N ALA A 60 -14.72 -2.71 -4.91
CA ALA A 60 -14.44 -2.19 -3.57
C ALA A 60 -12.95 -2.31 -3.17
N PRO A 61 -12.44 -1.42 -2.30
CA PRO A 61 -11.11 -1.54 -1.73
C PRO A 61 -10.91 -2.85 -0.97
N GLY A 62 -9.69 -3.37 -1.03
CA GLY A 62 -9.33 -4.66 -0.41
C GLY A 62 -9.80 -5.88 -1.21
N TRP A 63 -10.62 -5.73 -2.25
CA TRP A 63 -10.94 -6.82 -3.15
C TRP A 63 -9.88 -6.97 -4.23
N SER A 64 -9.53 -8.22 -4.56
CA SER A 64 -8.63 -8.54 -5.67
C SER A 64 -9.32 -8.44 -7.04
N GLU A 65 -10.65 -8.47 -7.07
CA GLU A 65 -11.46 -8.56 -8.28
C GLU A 65 -12.78 -7.78 -8.11
N ALA A 66 -13.32 -7.24 -9.21
CA ALA A 66 -14.60 -6.54 -9.23
C ALA A 66 -15.79 -7.51 -9.29
N LEU A 67 -16.92 -7.12 -8.71
CA LEU A 67 -18.12 -7.94 -8.62
C LEU A 67 -19.30 -7.34 -9.39
N ARG A 68 -20.04 -8.21 -10.05
CA ARG A 68 -21.34 -7.95 -10.68
C ARG A 68 -22.43 -8.61 -9.84
N LEU A 69 -23.37 -7.82 -9.37
CA LEU A 69 -24.52 -8.24 -8.58
C LEU A 69 -25.74 -8.24 -9.49
N ASP A 70 -26.32 -9.43 -9.71
CA ASP A 70 -27.55 -9.58 -10.49
C ASP A 70 -28.74 -9.58 -9.53
N PHE A 71 -29.68 -8.66 -9.71
CA PHE A 71 -30.91 -8.51 -8.93
C PHE A 71 -32.14 -8.87 -9.76
N PHE A 72 -33.13 -9.47 -9.10
CA PHE A 72 -34.49 -9.63 -9.60
C PHE A 72 -35.47 -9.02 -8.59
N GLY A 73 -36.04 -7.86 -8.93
CA GLY A 73 -36.81 -7.07 -7.97
C GLY A 73 -35.93 -6.61 -6.80
N ASP A 74 -36.30 -7.03 -5.59
CA ASP A 74 -35.60 -6.77 -4.33
C ASP A 74 -34.74 -7.95 -3.88
N THR A 75 -34.46 -8.92 -4.75
CA THR A 75 -33.70 -10.13 -4.40
C THR A 75 -32.37 -10.16 -5.15
N LEU A 76 -31.28 -10.39 -4.42
CA LEU A 76 -29.96 -10.63 -5.01
C LEU A 76 -29.89 -12.07 -5.53
N GLU A 77 -29.90 -12.25 -6.84
CA GLU A 77 -29.91 -13.57 -7.49
C GLU A 77 -28.51 -14.19 -7.60
N SER A 78 -27.51 -13.40 -7.98
CA SER A 78 -26.15 -13.93 -8.13
C SER A 78 -25.07 -12.88 -7.93
N ILE A 79 -23.89 -13.36 -7.52
CA ILE A 79 -22.68 -12.55 -7.36
C ILE A 79 -21.62 -13.14 -8.30
N ARG A 80 -21.22 -12.36 -9.30
CA ARG A 80 -20.27 -12.77 -10.33
C ARG A 80 -18.99 -11.96 -10.20
N VAL A 81 -17.86 -12.58 -10.48
CA VAL A 81 -16.60 -11.88 -10.67
C VAL A 81 -16.49 -11.47 -12.13
N PHE A 82 -16.03 -10.26 -12.42
CA PHE A 82 -15.76 -9.83 -13.78
C PHE A 82 -14.40 -9.14 -13.92
N ASP A 83 -13.83 -9.24 -15.12
CA ASP A 83 -12.61 -8.54 -15.48
C ASP A 83 -12.94 -7.11 -15.94
N VAL A 84 -12.36 -6.11 -15.27
CA VAL A 84 -12.67 -4.68 -15.50
C VAL A 84 -12.21 -4.17 -16.87
N ALA A 85 -11.26 -4.83 -17.53
CA ALA A 85 -10.81 -4.43 -18.87
C ALA A 85 -11.76 -4.95 -19.96
N THR A 86 -12.12 -6.23 -19.88
CA THR A 86 -12.96 -6.91 -20.88
C THR A 86 -14.46 -6.81 -20.58
N GLN A 87 -14.83 -6.44 -19.35
CA GLN A 87 -16.20 -6.37 -18.84
C GLN A 87 -16.94 -7.73 -18.87
N ARG A 88 -16.19 -8.82 -18.91
CA ARG A 88 -16.71 -10.19 -19.00
C ARG A 88 -16.62 -10.89 -17.65
N THR A 89 -17.64 -11.68 -17.33
CA THR A 89 -17.64 -12.55 -16.16
C THR A 89 -16.53 -13.59 -16.25
N THR A 90 -15.73 -13.70 -15.19
CA THR A 90 -14.63 -14.66 -15.04
C THR A 90 -14.95 -15.77 -14.04
N GLY A 91 -15.91 -15.55 -13.14
CA GLY A 91 -16.28 -16.53 -12.12
C GLY A 91 -17.54 -16.16 -11.32
N GLN A 92 -17.82 -16.94 -10.28
CA GLN A 92 -18.93 -16.71 -9.35
C GLN A 92 -18.46 -16.74 -7.90
N ARG A 93 -19.14 -15.98 -7.04
CA ARG A 93 -18.92 -15.93 -5.59
C ARG A 93 -20.19 -16.35 -4.87
N LYS A 94 -20.03 -17.03 -3.73
CA LYS A 94 -21.15 -17.44 -2.86
C LYS A 94 -21.61 -16.35 -1.91
N SER A 95 -20.80 -15.32 -1.73
CA SER A 95 -21.03 -14.23 -0.79
C SER A 95 -20.14 -13.05 -1.14
N MET A 96 -20.51 -11.86 -0.67
CA MET A 96 -19.64 -10.70 -0.61
C MET A 96 -19.65 -10.07 0.78
N ALA A 97 -18.56 -9.38 1.09
CA ALA A 97 -18.41 -8.55 2.28
C ALA A 97 -17.82 -7.22 1.81
N LEU A 98 -18.64 -6.18 1.83
CA LEU A 98 -18.25 -4.83 1.52
C LEU A 98 -17.84 -4.14 2.83
N GLN A 99 -16.58 -3.73 2.91
CA GLN A 99 -16.04 -2.96 4.02
C GLN A 99 -16.36 -1.47 3.86
N ALA A 100 -16.15 -0.67 4.91
CA ALA A 100 -16.23 0.78 4.80
C ALA A 100 -15.24 1.29 3.74
N MET A 101 -15.73 2.08 2.79
CA MET A 101 -14.92 2.68 1.71
C MET A 101 -14.12 3.91 2.17
N SER A 102 -14.60 4.57 3.23
CA SER A 102 -14.00 5.79 3.75
C SER A 102 -14.01 5.80 5.27
N GLU A 103 -13.00 6.46 5.84
CA GLU A 103 -12.94 6.82 7.26
C GLU A 103 -14.03 7.81 7.67
N VAL A 104 -14.76 8.42 6.72
CA VAL A 104 -15.88 9.33 7.01
C VAL A 104 -17.11 8.93 6.20
N ALA A 105 -18.17 8.53 6.91
CA ALA A 105 -19.51 8.39 6.37
C ALA A 105 -20.32 9.68 6.60
N LEU A 106 -20.93 10.22 5.54
CA LEU A 106 -21.76 11.44 5.62
C LEU A 106 -23.23 11.08 5.91
N THR A 107 -23.54 10.98 7.19
CA THR A 107 -24.89 10.75 7.72
C THR A 107 -25.43 12.04 8.33
N PRO A 108 -26.75 12.20 8.51
CA PRO A 108 -27.31 13.37 9.20
C PRO A 108 -26.65 13.64 10.57
N GLU A 109 -26.32 12.58 11.30
CA GLU A 109 -25.67 12.63 12.61
C GLU A 109 -24.22 13.13 12.52
N THR A 110 -23.41 12.55 11.62
CA THR A 110 -22.00 12.95 11.44
C THR A 110 -21.87 14.35 10.84
N ILE A 111 -22.76 14.74 9.93
CA ILE A 111 -22.82 16.11 9.37
C ILE A 111 -23.18 17.10 10.49
N SER A 112 -24.18 16.79 11.32
CA SER A 112 -24.56 17.65 12.44
C SER A 112 -23.41 17.83 13.45
N ARG A 113 -22.70 16.74 13.77
CA ARG A 113 -21.52 16.78 14.64
C ARG A 113 -20.41 17.63 14.03
N PHE A 114 -20.05 17.37 12.78
CA PHE A 114 -19.04 18.14 12.06
C PHE A 114 -19.34 19.64 12.13
N ARG A 115 -20.57 20.05 11.80
CA ARG A 115 -20.95 21.47 11.82
C ARG A 115 -20.74 22.12 13.18
N ARG A 116 -21.15 21.44 14.25
CA ARG A 116 -21.00 21.92 15.63
C ARG A 116 -19.53 22.00 16.03
N SER A 117 -18.76 20.92 15.87
CA SER A 117 -17.34 20.87 16.24
C SER A 117 -16.49 21.85 15.42
N TYR A 118 -16.83 22.04 14.14
CA TYR A 118 -16.17 23.01 13.28
C TYR A 118 -16.42 24.46 13.73
N ILE A 119 -17.67 24.80 14.09
CA ILE A 119 -18.01 26.14 14.62
C ILE A 119 -17.37 26.37 15.99
N GLU A 120 -17.32 25.34 16.84
CA GLU A 120 -16.65 25.42 18.14
C GLU A 120 -15.13 25.66 18.00
N ALA A 121 -14.48 24.97 17.07
CA ALA A 121 -13.04 25.09 16.85
C ALA A 121 -12.65 26.40 16.13
N PHE A 122 -13.46 26.87 15.18
CA PHE A 122 -13.06 27.92 14.24
C PHE A 122 -13.99 29.14 14.18
N GLY A 123 -15.10 29.13 14.92
CA GLY A 123 -16.13 30.17 14.86
C GLY A 123 -17.07 30.03 13.65
N ALA A 124 -17.88 31.06 13.43
CA ALA A 124 -18.86 31.06 12.33
C ALA A 124 -18.16 30.93 10.96
N PRO A 125 -18.59 30.00 10.08
CA PRO A 125 -17.99 29.83 8.77
C PRO A 125 -18.25 31.07 7.88
N SER A 126 -17.26 31.42 7.05
CA SER A 126 -17.44 32.42 6.01
C SER A 126 -18.31 31.86 4.88
N ARG A 127 -18.86 32.74 4.03
CA ARG A 127 -19.63 32.32 2.85
C ARG A 127 -18.81 31.48 1.86
N ASP A 128 -17.49 31.67 1.83
CA ASP A 128 -16.59 31.01 0.89
C ASP A 128 -15.91 29.76 1.49
N ASP A 129 -16.39 29.28 2.65
CA ASP A 129 -15.89 28.06 3.29
C ASP A 129 -16.41 26.81 2.57
N ALA A 130 -15.72 26.45 1.48
CA ALA A 130 -16.13 25.37 0.58
C ALA A 130 -16.21 24.00 1.26
N LEU A 131 -15.34 23.74 2.25
CA LEU A 131 -15.38 22.52 3.06
C LEU A 131 -16.67 22.48 3.88
N TYR A 132 -16.93 23.53 4.67
CA TYR A 132 -18.10 23.57 5.54
C TYR A 132 -19.41 23.48 4.72
N ALA A 133 -19.47 24.19 3.59
CA ALA A 133 -20.63 24.15 2.69
C ALA A 133 -20.84 22.75 2.10
N ALA A 134 -19.80 22.12 1.54
CA ALA A 134 -19.88 20.79 0.95
C ALA A 134 -20.38 19.75 1.97
N VAL A 135 -19.75 19.69 3.15
CA VAL A 135 -20.14 18.71 4.18
C VAL A 135 -21.55 19.00 4.71
N SER A 136 -21.94 20.27 4.86
CA SER A 136 -23.30 20.64 5.30
C SER A 136 -24.39 20.22 4.31
N GLU A 137 -24.05 20.15 3.02
CA GLU A 137 -24.92 19.67 1.94
C GLU A 137 -24.86 18.14 1.76
N GLY A 138 -24.08 17.42 2.58
CA GLY A 138 -23.85 15.99 2.46
C GLY A 138 -22.95 15.61 1.28
N ARG A 139 -22.19 16.56 0.72
CA ARG A 139 -21.24 16.33 -0.36
C ARG A 139 -19.84 16.09 0.21
N ARG A 140 -19.12 15.14 -0.38
CA ARG A 140 -17.70 14.91 -0.05
C ARG A 140 -16.86 16.11 -0.49
N PHE A 141 -15.79 16.35 0.27
CA PHE A 141 -14.78 17.34 -0.05
C PHE A 141 -13.41 16.66 -0.03
N ALA A 142 -12.57 16.91 -1.02
CA ALA A 142 -11.26 16.27 -1.12
C ALA A 142 -10.38 16.64 0.09
N GLY A 143 -9.89 15.64 0.81
CA GLY A 143 -9.06 15.82 2.01
C GLY A 143 -9.85 16.19 3.27
N MET A 144 -11.17 16.00 3.29
CA MET A 144 -12.00 16.25 4.49
C MET A 144 -11.58 15.39 5.69
N GLU A 145 -10.85 14.30 5.46
CA GLU A 145 -10.23 13.43 6.45
C GLU A 145 -9.23 14.19 7.34
N HIS A 146 -8.70 15.33 6.92
CA HIS A 146 -7.89 16.19 7.80
C HIS A 146 -8.70 16.79 8.96
N TRP A 147 -10.05 16.72 8.90
CA TRP A 147 -10.99 17.11 9.95
C TRP A 147 -11.70 15.90 10.58
N LEU A 148 -11.13 14.70 10.44
CA LEU A 148 -11.67 13.46 10.99
C LEU A 148 -12.20 13.58 12.44
N PRO A 149 -11.49 14.25 13.38
CA PRO A 149 -11.97 14.36 14.76
C PRO A 149 -13.30 15.10 14.93
N PHE A 150 -13.76 15.84 13.91
CA PHE A 150 -15.04 16.57 13.97
C PHE A 150 -16.22 15.71 13.52
N PHE A 151 -15.98 14.56 12.89
CA PHE A 151 -17.04 13.64 12.47
C PHE A 151 -17.41 12.62 13.54
N TYR A 152 -16.54 12.43 14.54
CA TYR A 152 -16.66 11.40 15.58
C TYR A 152 -16.62 12.02 16.98
N GLU A 153 -17.20 11.34 17.96
CA GLU A 153 -17.14 11.78 19.36
C GLU A 153 -15.75 11.61 19.96
N GLN A 154 -15.15 10.46 19.66
CA GLN A 154 -13.81 10.10 20.04
C GLN A 154 -13.21 9.32 18.87
N LEU A 155 -11.93 9.53 18.61
CA LEU A 155 -11.16 8.68 17.73
C LEU A 155 -10.38 7.65 18.55
N GLU A 156 -10.25 6.47 17.97
CA GLU A 156 -9.54 5.32 18.51
C GLU A 156 -8.13 5.23 17.92
N THR A 157 -7.38 4.23 18.34
CA THR A 157 -6.06 3.89 17.83
C THR A 157 -6.09 2.44 17.32
N VAL A 158 -5.05 2.04 16.60
CA VAL A 158 -4.88 0.61 16.23
C VAL A 158 -4.84 -0.31 17.46
N PHE A 159 -4.46 0.20 18.63
CA PHE A 159 -4.43 -0.55 19.87
C PHE A 159 -5.85 -0.84 20.41
N ASP A 160 -6.81 0.04 20.14
CA ASP A 160 -8.21 -0.18 20.54
C ASP A 160 -8.87 -1.24 19.64
N TYR A 161 -8.46 -1.30 18.36
CA TYR A 161 -8.90 -2.33 17.41
C TYR A 161 -8.34 -3.74 17.73
N LEU A 162 -7.20 -3.80 18.42
CA LEU A 162 -6.48 -5.04 18.73
C LEU A 162 -6.09 -5.07 20.22
N PRO A 163 -7.06 -5.11 21.15
CA PRO A 163 -6.81 -4.90 22.58
C PRO A 163 -5.88 -5.96 23.20
N ASP A 164 -5.91 -7.18 22.68
CA ASP A 164 -5.16 -8.32 23.22
C ASP A 164 -3.84 -8.60 22.48
N ALA A 165 -3.55 -7.86 21.39
CA ALA A 165 -2.36 -8.10 20.59
C ALA A 165 -1.11 -7.48 21.26
N PRO A 166 0.01 -8.23 21.37
CA PRO A 166 1.28 -7.65 21.79
C PRO A 166 1.77 -6.64 20.75
N VAL A 167 2.47 -5.61 21.20
CA VAL A 167 3.02 -4.56 20.33
C VAL A 167 4.53 -4.68 20.31
N ILE A 168 5.10 -4.88 19.12
CA ILE A 168 6.54 -4.99 18.93
C ILE A 168 7.05 -3.71 18.28
N PHE A 169 7.98 -3.05 18.94
CA PHE A 169 8.70 -1.88 18.47
C PHE A 169 10.05 -2.31 17.90
N ASP A 170 10.34 -1.89 16.68
CA ASP A 170 11.67 -2.06 16.08
C ASP A 170 12.69 -1.12 16.75
N HIS A 171 13.98 -1.35 16.51
CA HIS A 171 15.11 -0.68 17.17
C HIS A 171 15.01 0.85 17.23
N LEU A 172 14.50 1.50 16.18
CA LEU A 172 14.40 2.96 16.08
C LEU A 172 12.95 3.47 16.14
N ALA A 173 12.02 2.64 16.61
CA ALA A 173 10.61 3.00 16.56
C ALA A 173 10.30 4.22 17.44
N HIS A 174 10.87 4.33 18.64
CA HIS A 174 10.60 5.45 19.54
C HIS A 174 11.16 6.78 19.01
N GLU A 175 12.36 6.75 18.45
CA GLU A 175 12.99 7.89 17.77
C GLU A 175 12.15 8.33 16.56
N ALA A 176 11.74 7.38 15.72
CA ALA A 176 10.91 7.66 14.55
C ALA A 176 9.54 8.23 14.95
N LEU A 177 8.94 7.77 16.04
CA LEU A 177 7.70 8.32 16.58
C LEU A 177 7.89 9.75 17.09
N ALA A 178 8.99 10.03 17.79
CA ALA A 178 9.32 11.37 18.26
C ALA A 178 9.57 12.35 17.09
N GLU A 179 10.38 11.97 16.11
CA GLU A 179 10.64 12.78 14.91
C GLU A 179 9.36 13.02 14.12
N ARG A 180 8.54 11.97 13.91
CA ARG A 180 7.26 12.10 13.22
C ARG A 180 6.32 13.06 13.94
N HIS A 181 6.27 13.01 15.26
CA HIS A 181 5.45 13.92 16.06
C HIS A 181 5.93 15.37 15.92
N THR A 182 7.25 15.63 15.99
CA THR A 182 7.82 16.96 15.74
C THR A 182 7.42 17.48 14.36
N LEU A 183 7.53 16.66 13.31
CA LEU A 183 7.11 17.05 11.96
C LEU A 183 5.61 17.40 11.89
N ILE A 184 4.75 16.66 12.60
CA ILE A 184 3.32 16.96 12.68
C ILE A 184 3.08 18.35 13.29
N LEU A 185 3.75 18.66 14.40
CA LEU A 185 3.64 19.96 15.08
C LEU A 185 4.16 21.10 14.19
N ASP A 186 5.34 20.95 13.59
CA ASP A 186 5.92 21.96 12.70
C ASP A 186 5.00 22.26 11.50
N HIS A 187 4.45 21.21 10.88
CA HIS A 187 3.52 21.31 9.77
C HIS A 187 2.17 21.94 10.16
N TYR A 188 1.71 21.71 11.39
CA TYR A 188 0.53 22.36 11.96
C TYR A 188 0.79 23.85 12.17
N GLU A 189 1.92 24.21 12.81
CA GLU A 189 2.30 25.59 13.03
C GLU A 189 2.46 26.38 11.74
N ALA A 190 3.11 25.78 10.73
CA ALA A 190 3.28 26.40 9.41
C ALA A 190 1.92 26.74 8.77
N ARG A 191 0.97 25.80 8.83
CA ARG A 191 -0.40 26.02 8.32
C ARG A 191 -1.15 27.09 9.10
N ARG A 192 -1.01 27.11 10.43
CA ARG A 192 -1.63 28.14 11.28
C ARG A 192 -1.08 29.53 10.95
N LYS A 193 0.25 29.69 10.87
CA LYS A 193 0.92 30.95 10.49
C LYS A 193 0.51 31.41 9.09
N GLN A 194 0.35 30.49 8.15
CA GLN A 194 -0.13 30.80 6.80
C GLN A 194 -1.58 31.29 6.81
N ALA A 195 -2.46 30.69 7.63
CA ALA A 195 -3.84 31.16 7.79
C ALA A 195 -3.91 32.58 8.39
N ASP A 196 -3.04 32.90 9.34
CA ASP A 196 -2.96 34.23 9.98
C ASP A 196 -2.40 35.32 9.05
N GLY A 197 -1.56 34.93 8.07
CA GLY A 197 -0.87 35.82 7.14
C GLY A 197 -1.38 35.80 5.69
N ALA A 198 -2.43 35.04 5.38
CA ALA A 198 -2.89 34.84 4.00
C ALA A 198 -3.41 36.14 3.34
N LEU A 199 -3.06 36.33 2.07
CA LEU A 199 -3.75 37.27 1.16
C LEU A 199 -5.24 36.93 1.13
N LYS A 200 -6.10 37.97 1.05
CA LYS A 200 -7.57 37.89 1.12
C LYS A 200 -8.25 36.90 0.15
N ASP A 201 -7.53 36.36 -0.83
CA ASP A 201 -8.07 35.53 -1.92
C ASP A 201 -7.70 34.04 -1.85
N ALA A 202 -6.94 33.57 -0.85
CA ALA A 202 -6.68 32.15 -0.66
C ALA A 202 -7.77 31.49 0.21
N VAL A 203 -8.29 30.33 -0.20
CA VAL A 203 -9.23 29.55 0.63
C VAL A 203 -8.53 29.19 1.95
N PRO A 204 -9.02 29.69 3.10
CA PRO A 204 -8.33 29.52 4.36
C PRO A 204 -8.37 28.04 4.78
N TYR A 205 -7.20 27.39 4.79
CA TYR A 205 -7.05 26.07 5.36
C TYR A 205 -7.05 26.17 6.88
N LYS A 206 -8.04 25.57 7.54
CA LYS A 206 -8.20 25.61 9.00
C LYS A 206 -7.69 24.31 9.63
N PRO A 207 -6.41 24.22 10.01
CA PRO A 207 -5.86 22.97 10.51
C PRO A 207 -6.50 22.57 11.85
N VAL A 208 -6.81 21.28 12.00
CA VAL A 208 -7.22 20.72 13.30
C VAL A 208 -6.02 20.62 14.23
N ALA A 209 -6.24 20.87 15.52
CA ALA A 209 -5.21 20.71 16.55
C ALA A 209 -4.65 19.28 16.54
N PRO A 210 -3.31 19.09 16.54
CA PRO A 210 -2.70 17.77 16.37
C PRO A 210 -3.16 16.72 17.38
N ASP A 211 -3.34 17.08 18.65
CA ASP A 211 -3.71 16.16 19.72
C ASP A 211 -5.09 15.49 19.51
N LEU A 212 -5.95 16.08 18.68
CA LEU A 212 -7.24 15.51 18.32
C LEU A 212 -7.12 14.36 17.30
N LEU A 213 -6.06 14.34 16.49
CA LEU A 213 -5.88 13.37 15.40
C LEU A 213 -4.66 12.46 15.60
N TYR A 214 -3.69 12.85 16.41
CA TYR A 214 -2.44 12.12 16.61
C TYR A 214 -2.18 11.90 18.10
N LEU A 215 -1.63 10.72 18.41
CA LEU A 215 -0.98 10.46 19.69
C LEU A 215 0.34 11.22 19.76
N SER A 216 0.70 11.67 20.96
CA SER A 216 2.06 12.11 21.29
C SER A 216 2.90 10.92 21.79
N PRO A 217 4.24 10.99 21.69
CA PRO A 217 5.13 10.00 22.30
C PRO A 217 4.87 9.81 23.81
N GLU A 218 4.50 10.88 24.52
CA GLU A 218 4.19 10.85 25.95
C GLU A 218 2.93 10.03 26.26
N ASN A 219 1.93 10.07 25.38
CA ASN A 219 0.66 9.36 25.55
C ASN A 219 0.68 7.93 24.99
N LEU A 220 1.76 7.52 24.32
CA LEU A 220 1.86 6.21 23.70
C LEU A 220 1.71 5.09 24.73
N LYS A 221 2.46 5.17 25.84
CA LYS A 221 2.43 4.13 26.89
C LYS A 221 1.05 3.99 27.53
N ALA A 222 0.36 5.10 27.76
CA ALA A 222 -1.02 5.07 28.25
C ALA A 222 -1.97 4.41 27.24
N SER A 223 -1.77 4.67 25.94
CA SER A 223 -2.58 4.09 24.85
C SER A 223 -2.33 2.60 24.63
N LEU A 224 -1.13 2.09 24.96
CA LEU A 224 -0.85 0.66 25.00
C LEU A 224 -1.60 -0.04 26.13
N GLY A 225 -1.97 0.64 27.23
CA GLY A 225 -2.67 -0.02 28.33
C GLY A 225 -1.85 -1.18 28.93
N PRO A 226 -2.47 -2.31 29.31
CA PRO A 226 -1.81 -3.41 30.03
C PRO A 226 -1.19 -4.50 29.13
N ARG A 227 -1.20 -4.34 27.80
CA ARG A 227 -0.71 -5.37 26.87
C ARG A 227 0.81 -5.50 26.91
N GLU A 228 1.32 -6.61 26.42
CA GLU A 228 2.76 -6.82 26.29
C GLU A 228 3.34 -5.91 25.19
N ASP A 229 4.31 -5.09 25.56
CA ASP A 229 5.14 -4.30 24.64
C ASP A 229 6.58 -4.81 24.63
N ILE A 230 7.12 -5.08 23.44
CA ILE A 230 8.45 -5.62 23.23
C ILE A 230 9.25 -4.63 22.38
N ASP A 231 10.40 -4.20 22.89
CA ASP A 231 11.36 -3.40 22.12
C ASP A 231 12.47 -4.31 21.58
N PHE A 232 12.65 -4.31 20.26
CA PHE A 232 13.89 -4.79 19.68
C PHE A 232 14.96 -3.73 19.80
N THR A 233 16.20 -4.15 20.00
CA THR A 233 17.37 -3.27 19.99
C THR A 233 18.55 -4.04 19.45
N VAL A 234 19.42 -3.36 18.70
CA VAL A 234 20.69 -3.91 18.22
C VAL A 234 21.80 -3.82 19.28
N PHE A 235 21.52 -3.13 20.39
CA PHE A 235 22.46 -2.92 21.49
C PHE A 235 22.17 -3.87 22.65
N ASP A 236 23.24 -4.36 23.28
CA ASP A 236 23.11 -5.08 24.55
C ASP A 236 22.50 -4.16 25.61
N ALA A 237 21.41 -4.61 26.20
CA ALA A 237 20.74 -3.94 27.31
C ALA A 237 21.00 -4.69 28.61
N PRO A 238 21.32 -4.02 29.72
CA PRO A 238 21.44 -4.67 31.01
C PRO A 238 20.06 -5.06 31.55
N ASP A 239 19.97 -6.13 32.34
CA ASP A 239 18.77 -6.57 33.06
C ASP A 239 18.39 -5.61 34.22
N VAL A 240 18.13 -4.35 33.91
CA VAL A 240 17.85 -3.30 34.89
C VAL A 240 16.54 -2.60 34.51
N GLY A 241 15.69 -2.31 35.51
CA GLY A 241 14.53 -1.42 35.31
C GLY A 241 13.18 -2.10 35.08
N GLY A 242 13.01 -3.35 35.52
CA GLY A 242 11.69 -4.02 35.49
C GLY A 242 11.23 -4.49 34.11
N LYS A 243 12.05 -4.29 33.07
CA LYS A 243 11.91 -4.96 31.77
C LYS A 243 12.74 -6.24 31.78
N LYS A 244 12.19 -7.32 31.20
CA LYS A 244 12.91 -8.57 31.00
C LYS A 244 13.68 -8.48 29.69
N VAL A 245 15.00 -8.69 29.71
CA VAL A 245 15.83 -8.65 28.50
C VAL A 245 16.07 -10.06 27.99
N PHE A 246 16.00 -10.23 26.67
CA PHE A 246 16.37 -11.46 25.98
C PHE A 246 17.44 -11.15 24.93
N HIS A 247 18.63 -11.69 25.12
CA HIS A 247 19.70 -11.55 24.12
C HIS A 247 19.48 -12.58 23.00
N ALA A 248 19.29 -12.10 21.78
CA ALA A 248 19.15 -12.97 20.61
C ALA A 248 20.45 -13.70 20.23
N GLY A 249 21.60 -13.24 20.73
CA GLY A 249 22.92 -13.84 20.44
C GLY A 249 23.31 -13.73 18.97
N SER A 250 22.71 -12.79 18.23
CA SER A 250 22.99 -12.55 16.82
C SER A 250 23.90 -11.34 16.62
N ARG A 251 24.82 -11.43 15.66
CA ARG A 251 25.68 -10.33 15.20
C ARG A 251 25.59 -10.18 13.69
N GLN A 252 25.91 -8.98 13.20
CA GLN A 252 25.99 -8.75 11.76
C GLN A 252 27.00 -9.70 11.11
N GLY A 253 26.63 -10.27 9.96
CA GLY A 253 27.50 -11.14 9.18
C GLY A 253 28.57 -10.36 8.42
N ARG A 254 29.54 -11.08 7.84
CA ARG A 254 30.59 -10.48 7.03
C ARG A 254 30.02 -9.94 5.70
N SER A 255 30.28 -8.67 5.40
CA SER A 255 29.72 -7.98 4.21
C SER A 255 30.59 -8.02 2.95
N PHE A 256 31.77 -8.64 3.02
CA PHE A 256 32.79 -8.78 1.94
C PHE A 256 33.06 -7.50 1.12
N ALA A 257 32.86 -6.33 1.73
CA ALA A 257 32.91 -5.05 1.02
C ALA A 257 34.33 -4.69 0.57
N GLU A 258 35.33 -5.05 1.35
CA GLU A 258 36.74 -4.83 1.01
C GLU A 258 37.15 -5.65 -0.21
N GLU A 259 36.76 -6.92 -0.26
CA GLU A 259 37.06 -7.83 -1.37
C GLU A 259 36.32 -7.45 -2.65
N ARG A 260 35.10 -6.91 -2.54
CA ARG A 260 34.41 -6.31 -3.69
C ARG A 260 35.12 -5.09 -4.25
N ALA A 261 35.77 -4.30 -3.39
CA ALA A 261 36.41 -3.05 -3.77
C ALA A 261 37.82 -3.27 -4.35
N ASP A 262 38.46 -4.41 -4.08
CA ASP A 262 39.79 -4.75 -4.60
C ASP A 262 39.72 -5.42 -5.99
N PRO A 263 40.20 -4.77 -7.07
CA PRO A 263 40.21 -5.35 -8.41
C PRO A 263 41.08 -6.60 -8.56
N ASN A 264 42.00 -6.86 -7.62
CA ASN A 264 42.89 -8.02 -7.65
C ASN A 264 42.35 -9.20 -6.82
N SER A 265 41.23 -9.01 -6.12
CA SER A 265 40.60 -10.04 -5.31
C SER A 265 39.38 -10.61 -6.04
N ASN A 266 39.16 -11.90 -5.88
CA ASN A 266 37.90 -12.53 -6.29
C ASN A 266 37.05 -12.75 -5.05
N VAL A 267 35.97 -11.96 -4.92
CA VAL A 267 35.04 -12.04 -3.78
C VAL A 267 34.47 -13.45 -3.59
N PHE A 268 34.22 -14.19 -4.67
CA PHE A 268 33.65 -15.53 -4.58
C PHE A 268 34.64 -16.53 -3.96
N ASP A 269 35.92 -16.45 -4.30
CA ASP A 269 36.94 -17.30 -3.67
C ASP A 269 37.03 -17.06 -2.15
N VAL A 270 36.90 -15.80 -1.72
CA VAL A 270 36.92 -15.42 -0.30
C VAL A 270 35.66 -15.89 0.42
N VAL A 271 34.49 -15.78 -0.23
CA VAL A 271 33.22 -16.28 0.30
C VAL A 271 33.25 -17.81 0.44
N VAL A 272 33.74 -18.52 -0.57
CA VAL A 272 33.87 -19.99 -0.50
C VAL A 272 34.79 -20.40 0.65
N LYS A 273 35.92 -19.71 0.82
CA LYS A 273 36.82 -19.94 1.95
C LYS A 273 36.11 -19.69 3.29
N HIS A 274 35.42 -18.56 3.42
CA HIS A 274 34.66 -18.25 4.63
C HIS A 274 33.63 -19.35 4.95
N ILE A 275 32.80 -19.75 3.98
CA ILE A 275 31.82 -20.83 4.15
C ILE A 275 32.49 -22.15 4.53
N ALA A 276 33.64 -22.47 3.95
CA ALA A 276 34.40 -23.68 4.28
C ALA A 276 34.93 -23.64 5.73
N ASP A 277 35.48 -22.51 6.17
CA ASP A 277 35.96 -22.30 7.54
C ASP A 277 34.79 -22.44 8.53
N GLU A 278 33.61 -21.92 8.20
CA GLU A 278 32.41 -22.04 9.04
C GLU A 278 31.87 -23.47 9.14
N ARG A 279 31.88 -24.20 8.02
CA ARG A 279 31.56 -25.64 8.01
C ARG A 279 32.56 -26.43 8.86
N ALA A 280 33.85 -26.08 8.82
CA ALA A 280 34.90 -26.72 9.61
C ALA A 280 34.72 -26.45 11.12
N ALA A 281 34.26 -25.26 11.48
CA ALA A 281 33.84 -24.90 12.83
C ALA A 281 32.52 -25.56 13.28
N ARG A 282 31.92 -26.42 12.43
CA ARG A 282 30.63 -27.10 12.64
C ARG A 282 29.44 -26.14 12.81
N ARG A 283 29.56 -24.89 12.35
CA ARG A 283 28.42 -23.96 12.26
C ARG A 283 27.56 -24.32 11.05
N ARG A 284 26.24 -24.10 11.17
CA ARG A 284 25.32 -24.25 10.05
C ARG A 284 25.47 -23.05 9.13
N VAL A 285 25.69 -23.26 7.85
CA VAL A 285 25.81 -22.16 6.88
C VAL A 285 24.64 -22.14 5.93
N ILE A 286 24.05 -20.97 5.71
CA ILE A 286 22.98 -20.72 4.75
C ILE A 286 23.44 -19.60 3.83
N VAL A 287 23.35 -19.84 2.53
CA VAL A 287 23.48 -18.80 1.51
C VAL A 287 22.06 -18.40 1.13
N ALA A 288 21.73 -17.14 1.38
CA ALA A 288 20.40 -16.58 1.23
C ALA A 288 20.30 -15.77 -0.06
N GLY A 289 19.42 -16.19 -0.96
CA GLY A 289 19.13 -15.52 -2.23
C GLY A 289 17.80 -14.77 -2.18
N TRP A 290 17.68 -13.72 -3.00
CA TRP A 290 16.46 -12.88 -3.02
C TRP A 290 15.27 -13.57 -3.70
N THR A 291 15.55 -14.38 -4.71
CA THR A 291 14.57 -15.14 -5.51
C THR A 291 15.13 -16.52 -5.82
N GLU A 292 14.28 -17.46 -6.24
CA GLU A 292 14.73 -18.78 -6.73
C GLU A 292 15.80 -18.64 -7.83
N GLY A 293 15.55 -17.80 -8.84
CA GLY A 293 16.48 -17.63 -9.96
C GLY A 293 17.80 -16.94 -9.59
N SER A 294 17.81 -16.04 -8.60
CA SER A 294 19.05 -15.43 -8.13
C SER A 294 19.85 -16.37 -7.24
N LEU A 295 19.16 -17.15 -6.39
CA LEU A 295 19.75 -18.21 -5.56
C LEU A 295 20.39 -19.31 -6.42
N ASP A 296 19.71 -19.77 -7.48
CA ASP A 296 20.23 -20.80 -8.39
C ASP A 296 21.52 -20.31 -9.07
N ARG A 297 21.52 -19.07 -9.56
CA ARG A 297 22.71 -18.45 -10.16
C ARG A 297 23.84 -18.33 -9.14
N LEU A 298 23.54 -17.86 -7.93
CA LEU A 298 24.54 -17.72 -6.88
C LEU A 298 25.13 -19.09 -6.50
N GLY A 299 24.29 -20.11 -6.37
CA GLY A 299 24.73 -21.49 -6.13
C GLY A 299 25.63 -22.04 -7.24
N GLN A 300 25.32 -21.76 -8.51
CA GLN A 300 26.18 -22.13 -9.65
C GLN A 300 27.54 -21.45 -9.58
N ILE A 301 27.59 -20.13 -9.35
CA ILE A 301 28.85 -19.39 -9.24
C ILE A 301 29.69 -19.93 -8.08
N LEU A 302 29.09 -20.15 -6.91
CA LEU A 302 29.82 -20.70 -5.77
C LEU A 302 30.34 -22.12 -6.06
N ALA A 303 29.59 -22.95 -6.79
CA ALA A 303 30.04 -24.28 -7.20
C ALA A 303 31.19 -24.24 -8.22
N GLU A 304 31.20 -23.27 -9.16
CA GLU A 304 32.32 -23.00 -10.07
C GLU A 304 33.59 -22.62 -9.30
N HIS A 305 33.43 -21.88 -8.20
CA HIS A 305 34.47 -21.57 -7.22
C HIS A 305 34.75 -22.72 -6.21
N HIS A 306 34.34 -23.94 -6.55
CA HIS A 306 34.60 -25.18 -5.79
C HIS A 306 33.89 -25.32 -4.44
N LEU A 307 32.79 -24.59 -4.21
CA LEU A 307 31.91 -24.83 -3.06
C LEU A 307 30.95 -26.00 -3.34
N GLY A 308 31.32 -27.20 -2.90
CA GLY A 308 30.46 -28.39 -2.96
C GLY A 308 29.41 -28.47 -1.84
N ASN A 309 28.59 -29.53 -1.88
CA ASN A 309 27.64 -29.90 -0.82
C ASN A 309 26.58 -28.81 -0.47
N LEU A 310 26.12 -28.09 -1.49
CA LEU A 310 25.00 -27.18 -1.38
C LEU A 310 23.67 -27.95 -1.44
N LYS A 311 22.72 -27.62 -0.55
CA LYS A 311 21.40 -28.23 -0.51
C LYS A 311 20.31 -27.16 -0.45
N PRO A 312 19.24 -27.24 -1.26
CA PRO A 312 18.10 -26.37 -1.09
C PRO A 312 17.44 -26.63 0.28
N VAL A 313 17.08 -25.56 0.97
CA VAL A 313 16.34 -25.59 2.25
C VAL A 313 15.27 -24.50 2.23
N ALA A 314 14.07 -24.85 2.68
CA ALA A 314 12.91 -23.97 2.76
C ALA A 314 12.52 -23.62 4.20
N THR A 315 12.99 -24.39 5.18
CA THR A 315 12.60 -24.22 6.60
C THR A 315 13.79 -24.32 7.54
N LEU A 316 13.66 -23.71 8.73
CA LEU A 316 14.68 -23.82 9.79
C LEU A 316 14.91 -25.28 10.20
N SER A 317 13.86 -26.10 10.25
CA SER A 317 13.98 -27.53 10.55
C SER A 317 14.77 -28.33 9.51
N GLU A 318 14.80 -27.89 8.25
CA GLU A 318 15.67 -28.48 7.22
C GLU A 318 17.12 -28.03 7.39
N VAL A 319 17.34 -26.78 7.80
CA VAL A 319 18.67 -26.26 8.15
C VAL A 319 19.29 -27.03 9.32
N GLU A 320 18.50 -27.36 10.35
CA GLU A 320 18.94 -28.16 11.50
C GLU A 320 19.41 -29.56 11.09
N LYS A 321 18.79 -30.14 10.06
CA LYS A 321 19.09 -31.48 9.51
C LYS A 321 20.25 -31.51 8.51
N LEU A 322 20.92 -30.38 8.24
CA LEU A 322 22.10 -30.37 7.38
C LEU A 322 23.21 -31.24 7.99
N GLU A 323 23.84 -32.09 7.18
CA GLU A 323 24.98 -32.87 7.64
C GLU A 323 26.24 -31.99 7.77
N PRO A 324 27.22 -32.37 8.60
CA PRO A 324 28.52 -31.69 8.64
C PRO A 324 29.12 -31.53 7.23
N GLY A 325 29.57 -30.32 6.91
CA GLY A 325 30.12 -29.99 5.59
C GLY A 325 29.09 -29.63 4.51
N GLN A 326 27.79 -29.62 4.82
CA GLN A 326 26.74 -29.08 3.94
C GLN A 326 26.47 -27.59 4.22
N ALA A 327 26.02 -26.86 3.21
CA ALA A 327 25.41 -25.54 3.39
C ALA A 327 24.04 -25.50 2.72
N GLY A 328 23.11 -24.75 3.32
CA GLY A 328 21.77 -24.51 2.80
C GLY A 328 21.78 -23.43 1.73
N LEU A 329 20.96 -23.61 0.69
CA LEU A 329 20.54 -22.58 -0.24
C LEU A 329 19.09 -22.25 0.08
N ALA A 330 18.81 -21.02 0.50
CA ALA A 330 17.46 -20.59 0.91
C ALA A 330 17.02 -19.35 0.14
N VAL A 331 15.76 -19.32 -0.28
CA VAL A 331 15.13 -18.08 -0.76
C VAL A 331 14.71 -17.29 0.47
N LEU A 332 15.58 -16.38 0.89
CA LEU A 332 15.42 -15.56 2.07
C LEU A 332 15.95 -14.15 1.74
N PRO A 333 15.07 -13.23 1.29
CA PRO A 333 15.49 -11.91 0.83
C PRO A 333 15.92 -11.03 2.01
N LEU A 334 17.22 -11.08 2.31
CA LEU A 334 17.87 -10.28 3.36
C LEU A 334 18.76 -9.22 2.73
N GLU A 335 18.80 -8.04 3.34
CA GLU A 335 19.72 -6.97 2.96
C GLU A 335 21.14 -7.22 3.48
N SER A 336 21.25 -7.91 4.62
CA SER A 336 22.52 -8.31 5.20
C SER A 336 22.37 -9.64 5.90
N GLY A 337 23.44 -10.43 5.84
CA GLY A 337 23.58 -11.67 6.59
C GLY A 337 23.79 -11.41 8.07
N PHE A 338 23.67 -12.48 8.85
CA PHE A 338 23.87 -12.45 10.29
C PHE A 338 24.49 -13.77 10.76
N GLU A 339 25.09 -13.73 11.94
CA GLU A 339 25.67 -14.90 12.59
C GLU A 339 25.12 -15.04 14.00
N THR A 340 24.96 -16.28 14.44
CA THR A 340 24.71 -16.68 15.82
C THR A 340 25.82 -17.66 16.25
N ASP A 341 25.76 -18.15 17.49
CA ASP A 341 26.67 -19.18 17.98
C ASP A 341 26.63 -20.47 17.12
N GLY A 342 25.44 -20.84 16.62
CA GLY A 342 25.23 -22.10 15.89
C GLY A 342 25.13 -21.97 14.36
N MET A 343 24.97 -20.75 13.84
CA MET A 343 24.56 -20.53 12.44
C MET A 343 25.17 -19.27 11.84
N VAL A 344 25.46 -19.32 10.54
CA VAL A 344 25.91 -18.21 9.71
C VAL A 344 25.00 -18.13 8.49
N VAL A 345 24.39 -16.96 8.29
CA VAL A 345 23.61 -16.65 7.09
C VAL A 345 24.39 -15.64 6.28
N VAL A 346 24.76 -16.00 5.05
CA VAL A 346 25.43 -15.12 4.08
C VAL A 346 24.39 -14.68 3.06
N ALA A 347 24.06 -13.40 3.03
CA ALA A 347 23.11 -12.85 2.08
C ALA A 347 23.76 -12.62 0.71
N GLU A 348 22.97 -12.72 -0.36
CA GLU A 348 23.38 -12.39 -1.73
C GLU A 348 23.98 -10.98 -1.81
N GLN A 349 23.41 -10.02 -1.06
CA GLN A 349 23.90 -8.63 -1.00
C GLN A 349 25.24 -8.50 -0.24
N ASP A 350 25.51 -9.36 0.73
CA ASP A 350 26.85 -9.41 1.36
C ASP A 350 27.92 -9.82 0.37
N ILE A 351 27.58 -10.53 -0.71
CA ILE A 351 28.56 -10.98 -1.71
C ILE A 351 28.62 -9.98 -2.86
N LEU A 352 27.46 -9.59 -3.40
CA LEU A 352 27.35 -8.81 -4.64
C LEU A 352 27.23 -7.29 -4.42
N GLY A 353 26.93 -6.86 -3.20
CA GLY A 353 26.59 -5.48 -2.86
C GLY A 353 25.16 -5.08 -3.28
N ASP A 354 24.77 -3.84 -2.99
CA ASP A 354 23.40 -3.31 -3.10
C ASP A 354 22.82 -3.23 -4.53
N ARG A 355 23.50 -3.77 -5.54
CA ARG A 355 23.15 -3.54 -6.94
C ARG A 355 22.10 -4.53 -7.44
N LEU A 356 20.84 -4.07 -7.41
CA LEU A 356 19.69 -4.43 -8.28
C LEU A 356 18.56 -5.29 -7.68
N ILE A 357 17.88 -4.79 -6.65
CA ILE A 357 16.42 -5.07 -6.53
C ILE A 357 15.70 -4.14 -7.51
N ARG A 358 15.70 -4.49 -8.80
CA ARG A 358 14.73 -3.89 -9.72
C ARG A 358 13.36 -4.46 -9.35
N ARG A 359 12.51 -3.66 -8.72
CA ARG A 359 11.06 -3.95 -8.71
C ARG A 359 10.64 -4.15 -10.17
N SER A 360 10.25 -5.37 -10.52
CA SER A 360 9.65 -5.64 -11.82
C SER A 360 8.41 -4.76 -11.95
N LYS A 361 8.50 -3.68 -12.73
CA LYS A 361 7.32 -2.93 -13.13
C LYS A 361 6.47 -3.88 -13.96
N ARG A 362 5.25 -4.14 -13.51
CA ARG A 362 4.23 -4.88 -14.26
C ARG A 362 4.16 -4.28 -15.67
N LYS A 363 4.53 -5.03 -16.71
CA LYS A 363 4.42 -4.60 -18.11
C LYS A 363 2.93 -4.39 -18.39
N LYS A 364 2.50 -3.14 -18.61
CA LYS A 364 1.16 -2.83 -19.15
C LYS A 364 0.98 -3.62 -20.45
N ARG A 365 -0.16 -4.31 -20.61
CA ARG A 365 -0.45 -5.10 -21.82
C ARG A 365 -0.98 -4.14 -22.90
N ALA A 366 -0.75 -4.46 -24.18
CA ALA A 366 -1.24 -3.65 -25.30
C ALA A 366 -2.78 -3.45 -25.31
N SER A 367 -3.52 -4.36 -24.65
CA SER A 367 -4.97 -4.21 -24.41
C SER A 367 -5.33 -2.98 -23.57
N ASP A 368 -4.44 -2.56 -22.67
CA ASP A 368 -4.68 -1.46 -21.74
C ASP A 368 -4.61 -0.11 -22.48
N PHE A 369 -3.87 -0.04 -23.59
CA PHE A 369 -3.72 1.16 -24.42
C PHE A 369 -4.97 1.48 -25.26
N ILE A 370 -5.62 0.46 -25.81
CA ILE A 370 -6.87 0.63 -26.59
C ILE A 370 -8.03 1.05 -25.66
N ALA A 371 -8.01 0.61 -24.40
CA ALA A 371 -8.98 1.01 -23.38
C ALA A 371 -8.78 2.47 -22.89
N GLU A 372 -7.54 2.96 -22.82
CA GLU A 372 -7.20 4.37 -22.53
C GLU A 372 -7.56 5.28 -23.73
N ALA A 373 -7.36 4.82 -24.97
CA ALA A 373 -7.71 5.58 -26.18
C ALA A 373 -9.22 5.84 -26.32
N SER A 374 -10.07 4.93 -25.80
CA SER A 374 -11.53 5.07 -25.82
C SER A 374 -12.10 5.96 -24.71
N SER A 375 -11.25 6.47 -23.79
CA SER A 375 -11.60 7.53 -22.83
C SER A 375 -11.23 8.95 -23.29
N LEU A 376 -10.51 9.09 -24.41
CA LEU A 376 -10.12 10.39 -24.94
C LEU A 376 -11.31 11.07 -25.64
N SER A 377 -11.54 12.34 -25.31
CA SER A 377 -12.50 13.20 -25.97
C SER A 377 -11.81 14.02 -27.06
N SER A 378 -12.52 14.25 -28.17
CA SER A 378 -12.03 15.16 -29.23
C SER A 378 -11.65 16.51 -28.61
N GLY A 379 -10.41 16.94 -28.80
CA GLY A 379 -9.85 18.17 -28.26
C GLY A 379 -8.85 17.97 -27.12
N ASP A 380 -8.77 16.77 -26.54
CA ASP A 380 -7.83 16.47 -25.46
C ASP A 380 -6.37 16.63 -25.90
N ILE A 381 -5.52 17.06 -24.96
CA ILE A 381 -4.08 17.20 -25.20
C ILE A 381 -3.40 15.87 -24.86
N VAL A 382 -2.71 15.30 -25.84
CA VAL A 382 -2.02 14.01 -25.74
C VAL A 382 -0.53 14.18 -25.98
N VAL A 383 0.29 13.34 -25.35
CA VAL A 383 1.74 13.37 -25.52
C VAL A 383 2.18 12.09 -26.22
N HIS A 384 2.66 12.23 -27.45
CA HIS A 384 3.30 11.14 -28.18
C HIS A 384 4.77 11.03 -27.75
N ALA A 385 5.26 9.82 -27.46
CA ALA A 385 6.61 9.60 -26.95
C ALA A 385 7.69 10.18 -27.88
N ASP A 386 7.52 10.03 -29.20
CA ASP A 386 8.51 10.49 -30.19
C ASP A 386 8.20 11.87 -30.80
N HIS A 387 6.94 12.30 -30.77
CA HIS A 387 6.48 13.49 -31.52
C HIS A 387 6.03 14.64 -30.60
N GLY A 388 5.99 14.42 -29.29
CA GLY A 388 5.64 15.44 -28.31
C GLY A 388 4.13 15.70 -28.20
N ILE A 389 3.78 16.90 -27.75
CA ILE A 389 2.43 17.29 -27.36
C ILE A 389 1.59 17.62 -28.60
N GLY A 390 0.46 16.93 -28.77
CA GLY A 390 -0.51 17.16 -29.83
C GLY A 390 -1.94 17.18 -29.30
N ARG A 391 -2.91 17.49 -30.15
CA ARG A 391 -4.34 17.49 -29.84
C ARG A 391 -5.02 16.29 -30.47
N PHE A 392 -5.67 15.47 -29.68
CA PHE A 392 -6.47 14.35 -30.16
C PHE A 392 -7.74 14.86 -30.85
N ILE A 393 -8.05 14.33 -32.03
CA ILE A 393 -9.25 14.70 -32.80
C ILE A 393 -10.29 13.59 -32.81
N GLY A 394 -9.86 12.34 -32.97
CA GLY A 394 -10.77 11.20 -33.02
C GLY A 394 -10.12 9.95 -33.61
N LEU A 395 -10.91 8.88 -33.72
CA LEU A 395 -10.56 7.69 -34.47
C LEU A 395 -10.97 7.87 -35.93
N ARG A 396 -10.06 7.55 -36.85
CA ARG A 396 -10.30 7.60 -38.29
C ARG A 396 -9.75 6.34 -38.96
N THR A 397 -10.60 5.70 -39.73
CA THR A 397 -10.20 4.58 -40.58
C THR A 397 -9.41 5.12 -41.77
N ILE A 398 -8.16 4.65 -41.92
CA ILE A 398 -7.29 4.92 -43.08
C ILE A 398 -6.93 3.61 -43.76
N GLU A 399 -6.98 3.60 -45.09
CA GLU A 399 -6.47 2.47 -45.88
C GLU A 399 -4.96 2.55 -45.98
N ALA A 400 -4.27 1.59 -45.38
CA ALA A 400 -2.84 1.42 -45.47
C ALA A 400 -2.53 -0.04 -45.85
N VAL A 401 -1.63 -0.24 -46.81
CA VAL A 401 -1.20 -1.59 -47.25
C VAL A 401 -2.39 -2.48 -47.71
N GLY A 402 -3.42 -1.88 -48.30
CA GLY A 402 -4.55 -2.59 -48.90
C GLY A 402 -5.62 -3.09 -47.91
N ALA A 403 -5.56 -2.68 -46.63
CA ALA A 403 -6.59 -2.94 -45.63
C ALA A 403 -6.98 -1.67 -44.86
N PRO A 404 -8.24 -1.55 -44.41
CA PRO A 404 -8.64 -0.47 -43.51
C PRO A 404 -8.04 -0.68 -42.12
N HIS A 405 -7.37 0.35 -41.59
CA HIS A 405 -6.84 0.41 -40.24
C HIS A 405 -7.48 1.58 -39.49
N ASP A 406 -8.00 1.34 -38.29
CA ASP A 406 -8.50 2.40 -37.42
C ASP A 406 -7.33 3.04 -36.69
N CYS A 407 -7.08 4.32 -36.94
CA CYS A 407 -5.96 5.05 -36.35
C CYS A 407 -6.45 6.27 -35.56
N LEU A 408 -5.70 6.64 -34.52
CA LEU A 408 -5.89 7.87 -33.76
C LEU A 408 -5.35 9.06 -34.57
N GLU A 409 -6.20 10.04 -34.84
CA GLU A 409 -5.81 11.30 -35.49
C GLU A 409 -5.38 12.34 -34.43
N ILE A 410 -4.11 12.76 -34.49
CA ILE A 410 -3.50 13.76 -33.60
C ILE A 410 -3.02 14.94 -34.45
N HIS A 411 -3.38 16.17 -34.05
CA HIS A 411 -2.95 17.41 -34.70
C HIS A 411 -1.88 18.13 -33.88
N TYR A 412 -0.85 18.62 -34.55
CA TYR A 412 0.24 19.39 -33.97
C TYR A 412 0.16 20.86 -34.40
N ALA A 413 1.03 21.70 -33.81
CA ALA A 413 1.13 23.10 -34.19
C ALA A 413 1.57 23.22 -35.66
N GLY A 414 0.90 24.08 -36.44
CA GLY A 414 1.19 24.27 -37.87
C GLY A 414 0.37 23.39 -38.83
N ASP A 415 -0.77 22.84 -38.38
CA ASP A 415 -1.67 21.95 -39.15
C ASP A 415 -1.10 20.58 -39.51
N ASP A 416 0.04 20.19 -38.92
CA ASP A 416 0.63 18.87 -39.07
C ASP A 416 -0.25 17.78 -38.41
N ARG A 417 -0.41 16.64 -39.09
CA ARG A 417 -1.28 15.53 -38.65
C ARG A 417 -0.50 14.24 -38.56
N LEU A 418 -0.71 13.53 -37.45
CA LEU A 418 -0.18 12.20 -37.21
C LEU A 418 -1.36 11.21 -37.07
N PHE A 419 -1.28 10.10 -37.80
CA PHE A 419 -2.18 8.98 -37.65
C PHE A 419 -1.44 7.84 -36.95
N LEU A 420 -1.82 7.57 -35.71
CA LEU A 420 -1.21 6.52 -34.90
C LEU A 420 -2.08 5.26 -34.95
N PRO A 421 -1.59 4.13 -35.46
CA PRO A 421 -2.35 2.88 -35.52
C PRO A 421 -2.59 2.22 -34.16
#